data_AF-A0ABD4K871-F1
#
_entry.id   AF-A0ABD4K871-F1
#
_cell.length_a   1.000
_cell.length_b   1.000
_cell.length_c   1.000
_cell.angle_alpha   90.00
_cell.angle_beta   90.00
_cell.angle_gamma   90.00
#
_symmetry.space_group_name_H-M   'P 1'
#
loop_
_entity.id
_entity.type
_entity.pdbx_description
1 polymer ?
#
loop_
_entity_poly.entity_id
_entity_poly.type
_entity_poly.pdbx_seq_one_letter_code
_entity_poly.pdbx_strand_id
1 'polypeptide(L)'
;MKSYPFLRADLFAWCLAVVLPLLWIVLALNFPQTLALVIYMVAALIWVLLDRTNLMRQSITPPSWLWFPLNFVYLRQRDQMQGKPWRLLQVWLLCTVLSFVAVSLLNRQSGTENLAQSACTLVTKILHEEGVDERCIRVMDMQEEVRGRFWQAQALLNTGAKEPVTIERRGRDIYVVLPEAGE
;
A
#
# COMPACT_ATOMS: atom_id res chain seq x y z
N MET A 1 -14.90 24.98 -17.39
CA MET A 1 -15.26 23.74 -16.66
C MET A 1 -16.46 24.03 -15.77
N LYS A 2 -17.58 23.29 -15.87
CA LYS A 2 -18.75 23.49 -14.98
C LYS A 2 -18.36 23.13 -13.54
N SER A 3 -18.60 24.02 -12.58
CA SER A 3 -18.34 23.79 -11.15
C SER A 3 -19.23 22.66 -10.61
N TYR A 4 -18.74 21.85 -9.66
CA TYR A 4 -19.57 20.87 -8.97
C TYR A 4 -20.35 21.60 -7.88
N PRO A 5 -21.69 21.64 -7.91
CA PRO A 5 -22.45 22.23 -6.82
C PRO A 5 -22.31 21.31 -5.60
N PHE A 6 -21.51 21.73 -4.62
CA PHE A 6 -21.29 20.98 -3.38
C PHE A 6 -22.55 21.09 -2.52
N LEU A 7 -23.48 20.12 -2.64
CA LEU A 7 -24.64 20.05 -1.76
C LEU A 7 -24.28 19.21 -0.52
N ARG A 8 -24.90 19.50 0.63
CA ARG A 8 -24.82 18.62 1.82
C ARG A 8 -25.27 17.19 1.51
N ALA A 9 -26.10 17.02 0.48
CA ALA A 9 -26.49 15.74 -0.11
C ALA A 9 -25.30 14.87 -0.58
N ASP A 10 -24.20 15.50 -0.95
CA ASP A 10 -23.05 14.85 -1.57
C ASP A 10 -22.00 14.34 -0.60
N LEU A 11 -22.14 14.60 0.71
CA LEU A 11 -21.16 14.23 1.72
C LEU A 11 -20.83 12.73 1.67
N PHE A 12 -21.85 11.87 1.70
CA PHE A 12 -21.66 10.41 1.71
C PHE A 12 -21.04 9.90 0.40
N ALA A 13 -21.37 10.50 -0.74
CA ALA A 13 -20.77 10.15 -2.01
C ALA A 13 -19.32 10.61 -2.14
N TRP A 14 -18.96 11.76 -1.55
CA TRP A 14 -17.57 12.20 -1.44
C TRP A 14 -16.77 11.30 -0.50
N CYS A 15 -17.37 10.87 0.61
CA CYS A 15 -16.74 9.87 1.47
C CYS A 15 -16.55 8.54 0.74
N LEU A 16 -17.53 8.08 -0.02
CA LEU A 16 -17.38 6.88 -0.86
C LEU A 16 -16.28 7.07 -1.92
N ALA A 17 -16.14 8.27 -2.50
CA ALA A 17 -15.12 8.58 -3.49
C ALA A 17 -13.69 8.65 -2.90
N VAL A 18 -13.54 9.17 -1.68
CA VAL A 18 -12.21 9.49 -1.09
C VAL A 18 -11.84 8.56 0.06
N VAL A 19 -12.73 8.39 1.05
CA VAL A 19 -12.44 7.62 2.26
C VAL A 19 -12.32 6.13 1.94
N LEU A 20 -13.14 5.62 1.03
CA LEU A 20 -13.13 4.19 0.69
C LEU A 20 -11.79 3.76 0.03
N PRO A 21 -11.23 4.47 -0.97
CA PRO A 21 -9.88 4.18 -1.45
C PRO A 21 -8.77 4.35 -0.40
N LEU A 22 -8.87 5.33 0.51
CA LEU A 22 -7.86 5.52 1.56
C LEU A 22 -7.90 4.37 2.59
N LEU A 23 -9.11 3.93 2.94
CA LEU A 23 -9.33 2.78 3.82
C LEU A 23 -8.72 1.50 3.23
N TRP A 24 -8.72 1.34 1.90
CA TRP A 24 -8.04 0.23 1.24
C TRP A 24 -6.53 0.17 1.56
N ILE A 25 -5.85 1.30 1.65
CA ILE A 25 -4.41 1.34 1.99
C ILE A 25 -4.17 0.69 3.35
N VAL A 26 -4.92 1.12 4.35
CA VAL A 26 -4.80 0.59 5.72
C VAL A 26 -5.14 -0.89 5.76
N LEU A 27 -6.22 -1.30 5.10
CA LEU A 27 -6.63 -2.70 5.10
C LEU A 27 -5.61 -3.61 4.39
N ALA A 28 -5.11 -3.19 3.23
CA ALA A 28 -4.18 -3.99 2.42
C ALA A 28 -2.82 -4.17 3.09
N LEU A 29 -2.39 -3.23 3.94
CA LEU A 29 -1.11 -3.30 4.66
C LEU A 29 -1.19 -4.11 5.96
N ASN A 30 -2.36 -4.20 6.60
CA ASN A 30 -2.49 -4.78 7.95
C ASN A 30 -3.19 -6.14 7.99
N PHE A 31 -3.97 -6.49 6.96
CA PHE A 31 -4.80 -7.69 6.97
C PHE A 31 -4.51 -8.61 5.77
N PRO A 32 -4.78 -9.92 5.90
CA PRO A 32 -4.74 -10.82 4.76
C PRO A 32 -5.74 -10.37 3.69
N GLN A 33 -5.36 -10.53 2.42
CA GLN A 33 -6.09 -9.96 1.28
C GLN A 33 -7.57 -10.32 1.26
N THR A 34 -7.92 -11.57 1.59
CA THR A 34 -9.32 -12.02 1.65
C THR A 34 -10.14 -11.27 2.71
N LEU A 35 -9.58 -11.08 3.90
CA LEU A 35 -10.26 -10.38 5.00
C LEU A 35 -10.38 -8.87 4.69
N ALA A 36 -9.32 -8.27 4.13
CA ALA A 36 -9.33 -6.89 3.68
C ALA A 36 -10.44 -6.62 2.64
N LEU A 37 -10.62 -7.52 1.67
CA LEU A 37 -11.69 -7.43 0.67
C LEU A 37 -13.08 -7.53 1.30
N VAL A 38 -13.29 -8.44 2.25
CA VAL A 38 -14.58 -8.58 2.95
C VAL A 38 -14.93 -7.29 3.70
N ILE A 39 -13.99 -6.75 4.48
CA ILE A 39 -14.20 -5.51 5.23
C ILE A 39 -14.47 -4.34 4.27
N TYR A 40 -13.72 -4.25 3.18
CA TYR A 40 -13.91 -3.23 2.15
C TYR A 40 -15.32 -3.30 1.54
N MET A 41 -15.80 -4.50 1.20
CA MET A 41 -17.13 -4.71 0.62
C MET A 41 -18.26 -4.34 1.60
N VAL A 42 -18.11 -4.69 2.88
CA VAL A 42 -19.07 -4.30 3.92
C VAL A 42 -19.09 -2.78 4.09
N ALA A 43 -17.93 -2.14 4.15
CA ALA A 43 -17.84 -0.68 4.23
C ALA A 43 -18.48 -0.01 3.01
N ALA A 44 -18.18 -0.47 1.79
CA ALA A 44 -18.76 0.04 0.56
C ALA A 44 -20.29 -0.05 0.58
N LEU A 45 -20.84 -1.19 0.99
CA LEU A 45 -22.28 -1.37 1.13
C LEU A 45 -22.89 -0.37 2.12
N ILE A 46 -22.28 -0.20 3.30
CA ILE A 46 -22.75 0.75 4.32
C ILE A 46 -22.78 2.18 3.74
N TRP A 47 -21.71 2.62 3.08
CA TRP A 47 -21.63 3.96 2.49
C TRP A 47 -22.68 4.16 1.39
N VAL A 48 -22.92 3.17 0.53
CA VAL A 48 -23.99 3.22 -0.49
C VAL A 48 -25.36 3.34 0.17
N LEU A 49 -25.63 2.58 1.22
CA LEU A 49 -26.92 2.65 1.94
C LEU A 49 -27.11 4.02 2.62
N LEU A 50 -26.05 4.59 3.21
CA LEU A 50 -26.08 5.93 3.80
C LEU A 50 -26.32 7.02 2.75
N ASP A 51 -25.62 6.96 1.61
CA ASP A 51 -25.86 7.91 0.51
C ASP A 51 -27.30 7.81 -0.01
N ARG A 52 -27.79 6.59 -0.25
CA ARG A 52 -29.18 6.37 -0.69
C ARG A 52 -30.21 6.93 0.30
N THR A 53 -30.06 6.63 1.59
CA THR A 53 -31.00 7.13 2.61
C THR A 53 -30.96 8.65 2.73
N ASN A 54 -29.77 9.26 2.59
CA ASN A 54 -29.63 10.72 2.55
C ASN A 54 -30.30 11.34 1.32
N LEU A 55 -30.16 10.72 0.14
CA LEU A 55 -30.83 11.18 -1.08
C LEU A 55 -32.35 11.07 -0.98
N MET A 56 -32.87 9.94 -0.46
CA MET A 56 -34.31 9.75 -0.28
C MET A 56 -34.91 10.76 0.71
N ARG A 57 -34.20 11.10 1.80
CA ARG A 57 -34.62 12.15 2.74
C ARG A 57 -34.78 13.52 2.08
N GLN A 58 -34.07 13.76 0.98
CA GLN A 58 -34.08 15.01 0.23
C GLN A 58 -34.98 14.93 -1.02
N SER A 59 -35.82 13.89 -1.13
CA SER A 59 -36.68 13.62 -2.29
C SER A 59 -35.93 13.46 -3.62
N ILE A 60 -34.64 13.12 -3.57
CA ILE A 60 -33.82 12.84 -4.75
C ILE A 60 -33.85 11.34 -5.02
N THR A 61 -34.08 10.95 -6.28
CA THR A 61 -34.08 9.56 -6.71
C THR A 61 -32.66 8.97 -6.66
N PRO A 62 -32.39 7.94 -5.82
CA PRO A 62 -31.08 7.33 -5.75
C PRO A 62 -30.89 6.21 -6.79
N PRO A 63 -29.64 5.94 -7.23
CA PRO A 63 -29.31 4.76 -8.02
C PRO A 63 -29.56 3.46 -7.25
N SER A 64 -29.72 2.33 -7.95
CA SER A 64 -29.89 1.00 -7.33
C SER A 64 -28.70 0.59 -6.47
N TRP A 65 -28.96 0.04 -5.29
CA TRP A 65 -27.96 -0.43 -4.32
C TRP A 65 -27.16 -1.62 -4.84
N LEU A 66 -27.71 -2.35 -5.82
CA LEU A 66 -27.05 -3.47 -6.50
C LEU A 66 -25.71 -3.09 -7.15
N TRP A 67 -25.49 -1.79 -7.43
CA TRP A 67 -24.22 -1.30 -7.95
C TRP A 67 -23.14 -1.10 -6.88
N PHE A 68 -23.38 -1.44 -5.60
CA PHE A 68 -22.39 -1.28 -4.54
C PHE A 68 -21.05 -2.00 -4.79
N PRO A 69 -20.97 -3.20 -5.43
CA PRO A 69 -19.68 -3.82 -5.72
C PRO A 69 -18.91 -3.03 -6.78
N LEU A 70 -19.65 -2.35 -7.66
CA LEU A 70 -19.15 -1.53 -8.75
C LEU A 70 -19.30 -0.06 -8.40
N ASN A 71 -18.55 0.38 -7.38
CA ASN A 71 -18.57 1.76 -6.86
C ASN A 71 -18.51 2.83 -7.98
N PHE A 72 -17.72 2.58 -9.02
CA PHE A 72 -17.62 3.48 -10.18
C PHE A 72 -18.93 3.60 -10.97
N VAL A 73 -19.70 2.51 -11.12
CA VAL A 73 -21.01 2.53 -11.78
C VAL A 73 -22.01 3.28 -10.89
N TYR A 74 -21.98 3.01 -9.59
CA TYR A 74 -22.85 3.71 -8.63
C TYR A 74 -22.65 5.23 -8.67
N LEU A 75 -21.40 5.69 -8.55
CA LEU A 75 -21.06 7.12 -8.57
C LEU A 75 -21.40 7.78 -9.92
N ARG A 76 -21.15 7.09 -11.04
CA ARG A 76 -21.51 7.58 -12.38
C ARG A 76 -23.02 7.73 -12.53
N GLN A 77 -23.78 6.70 -12.16
CA GLN A 77 -25.24 6.70 -12.31
C GLN A 77 -25.87 7.77 -11.42
N ARG A 78 -25.32 7.98 -10.22
CA ARG A 78 -25.69 9.08 -9.31
C ARG A 78 -25.53 10.45 -9.96
N ASP A 79 -24.34 10.75 -10.49
CA ASP A 79 -24.07 12.03 -11.14
C ASP A 79 -24.96 12.22 -12.37
N GLN A 80 -25.15 11.16 -13.17
CA GLN A 80 -26.00 11.19 -14.37
C GLN A 80 -27.47 11.45 -14.04
N MET A 81 -28.04 10.79 -13.02
CA MET A 81 -29.42 11.00 -12.57
C MET A 81 -29.66 12.42 -12.02
N GLN A 82 -28.62 13.06 -11.48
CA GLN A 82 -28.70 14.42 -10.93
C GLN A 82 -28.28 15.51 -11.93
N GLY A 83 -27.96 15.16 -13.18
CA GLY A 83 -27.46 16.10 -14.18
C GLY A 83 -26.13 16.76 -13.80
N LYS A 84 -25.36 16.15 -12.89
CA LYS A 84 -24.08 16.64 -12.38
C LYS A 84 -22.91 16.15 -13.26
N PRO A 85 -21.80 16.90 -13.33
CA PRO A 85 -20.60 16.42 -14.00
C PRO A 85 -19.99 15.24 -13.23
N TRP A 86 -19.37 14.30 -13.93
CA TRP A 86 -18.83 13.02 -13.40
C TRP A 86 -17.57 13.16 -12.52
N ARG A 87 -17.51 14.21 -11.70
CA ARG A 87 -16.34 14.51 -10.87
C ARG A 87 -16.16 13.49 -9.75
N LEU A 88 -17.23 12.91 -9.20
CA LEU A 88 -17.12 11.87 -8.18
C LEU A 88 -16.42 10.63 -8.73
N LEU A 89 -16.74 10.23 -9.96
CA LEU A 89 -16.07 9.14 -10.66
C LEU A 89 -14.58 9.44 -10.89
N GLN A 90 -14.26 10.65 -11.37
CA GLN A 90 -12.88 11.06 -11.62
C GLN A 90 -12.03 11.05 -10.34
N VAL A 91 -12.58 11.58 -9.25
CA VAL A 91 -11.91 11.59 -7.94
C VAL A 91 -11.74 10.17 -7.41
N TRP A 92 -12.79 9.35 -7.46
CA TRP A 92 -12.70 7.96 -7.02
C TRP A 92 -11.64 7.17 -7.80
N LEU A 93 -11.57 7.37 -9.12
CA LEU A 93 -10.57 6.71 -9.96
C LEU A 93 -9.15 7.17 -9.60
N LEU A 94 -8.95 8.48 -9.45
CA LEU A 94 -7.67 9.05 -9.04
C LEU A 94 -7.23 8.54 -7.66
N CYS A 95 -8.13 8.56 -6.68
CA CYS A 95 -7.86 8.03 -5.34
C CYS A 95 -7.56 6.52 -5.37
N THR A 96 -8.31 5.73 -6.13
CA THR A 96 -8.07 4.27 -6.26
C THR A 96 -6.70 3.97 -6.85
N VAL A 97 -6.32 4.67 -7.91
CA VAL A 97 -5.00 4.50 -8.55
C VAL A 97 -3.89 4.89 -7.57
N LEU A 98 -4.02 6.03 -6.89
CA LEU A 98 -3.04 6.47 -5.89
C LEU A 98 -2.93 5.49 -4.73
N SER A 99 -4.04 4.93 -4.24
CA SER A 99 -4.02 3.92 -3.20
C SER A 99 -3.27 2.66 -3.62
N PHE A 100 -3.46 2.20 -4.87
CA PHE A 100 -2.73 1.02 -5.37
C PHE A 100 -1.23 1.27 -5.48
N VAL A 101 -0.85 2.44 -6.00
CA VAL A 101 0.56 2.88 -6.06
C VAL A 101 1.15 2.96 -4.66
N ALA A 102 0.44 3.58 -3.71
CA ALA A 102 0.88 3.71 -2.32
C ALA A 102 1.10 2.34 -1.66
N VAL A 103 0.14 1.42 -1.78
CA VAL A 103 0.28 0.05 -1.24
C VAL A 103 1.47 -0.66 -1.87
N SER A 104 1.68 -0.53 -3.19
CA SER A 104 2.82 -1.16 -3.87
C SER A 104 4.16 -0.59 -3.40
N LEU A 105 4.27 0.73 -3.19
CA LEU A 105 5.49 1.36 -2.73
C LEU A 105 5.78 1.00 -1.27
N LEU A 106 4.78 1.07 -0.40
CA LEU A 106 4.91 0.75 1.03
C LEU A 106 5.25 -0.73 1.26
N ASN A 107 4.66 -1.66 0.51
CA ASN A 107 4.99 -3.08 0.59
C ASN A 107 6.42 -3.39 0.14
N ARG A 108 6.94 -2.67 -0.86
CA ARG A 108 8.33 -2.82 -1.27
C ARG A 108 9.28 -2.32 -0.19
N GLN A 109 9.00 -1.15 0.36
CA GLN A 109 9.84 -0.54 1.39
C GLN A 109 9.89 -1.37 2.68
N SER A 110 8.73 -1.85 3.16
CA SER A 110 8.69 -2.69 4.37
C SER A 110 9.40 -4.04 4.15
N GLY A 111 9.28 -4.62 2.95
CA GLY A 111 9.99 -5.83 2.57
C GLY A 111 11.51 -5.66 2.57
N THR A 112 12.00 -4.54 2.04
CA THR A 112 13.44 -4.22 2.02
C THR A 112 13.99 -3.90 3.41
N GLU A 113 13.24 -3.20 4.26
CA GLU A 113 13.67 -2.89 5.63
C GLU A 113 13.80 -4.16 6.49
N ASN A 114 12.82 -5.07 6.41
CA ASN A 114 12.88 -6.36 7.11
C ASN A 114 14.03 -7.25 6.63
N LEU A 115 14.30 -7.22 5.31
CA LEU A 115 15.43 -7.94 4.72
C LEU A 115 16.77 -7.35 5.19
N ALA A 116 16.91 -6.02 5.16
CA ALA A 116 18.09 -5.30 5.64
C ALA A 116 18.41 -5.62 7.10
N GLN A 117 17.39 -5.62 7.97
CA GLN A 117 17.55 -5.92 9.40
C GLN A 117 17.98 -7.37 9.64
N SER A 118 17.36 -8.32 8.92
CA SER A 118 17.72 -9.74 8.99
C SER A 118 19.14 -9.98 8.50
N ALA A 119 19.53 -9.36 7.37
CA ALA A 119 20.86 -9.45 6.83
C ALA A 119 21.91 -8.87 7.78
N CYS A 120 21.65 -7.72 8.41
CA CYS A 120 22.55 -7.13 9.41
C CYS A 120 22.79 -8.05 10.62
N THR A 121 21.75 -8.76 11.05
CA THR A 121 21.85 -9.75 12.14
C THR A 121 22.73 -10.94 11.73
N LEU A 122 22.60 -11.40 10.48
CA LEU A 122 23.44 -12.47 9.92
C LEU A 122 24.90 -12.04 9.73
N VAL A 123 25.16 -10.83 9.20
CA VAL A 123 26.52 -10.28 9.09
C VAL A 123 27.20 -10.23 10.45
N THR A 124 26.49 -9.74 11.48
CA THR A 124 27.02 -9.69 12.85
C THR A 124 27.35 -11.08 13.39
N LYS A 125 26.57 -12.11 13.04
CA LYS A 125 26.83 -13.50 13.44
C LYS A 125 28.06 -14.07 12.73
N ILE A 126 28.22 -13.80 11.44
CA ILE A 126 29.37 -14.27 10.66
C ILE A 126 30.67 -13.66 11.19
N LEU A 127 30.70 -12.33 11.39
CA LEU A 127 31.86 -11.64 11.96
C LEU A 127 32.26 -12.20 13.34
N HIS A 128 31.26 -12.49 14.18
CA HIS A 128 31.51 -13.09 15.49
C HIS A 128 32.07 -14.51 15.40
N GLU A 129 31.61 -15.33 14.44
CA GLU A 129 32.14 -16.67 14.19
C GLU A 129 33.57 -16.64 13.62
N GLU A 130 33.92 -15.60 12.86
CA GLU A 130 35.27 -15.34 12.36
C GLU A 130 36.21 -14.73 13.41
N GLY A 131 35.71 -14.47 14.63
CA GLY A 131 36.50 -13.91 15.73
C GLY A 131 36.68 -12.39 15.67
N VAL A 132 35.93 -11.70 14.81
CA VAL A 132 35.94 -10.24 14.66
C VAL A 132 34.85 -9.64 15.56
N ASP A 133 35.22 -8.78 16.52
CA ASP A 133 34.28 -8.12 17.46
C ASP A 133 33.60 -6.87 16.84
N GLU A 134 33.33 -6.95 15.53
CA GLU A 134 32.61 -5.93 14.77
C GLU A 134 31.13 -6.30 14.64
N ARG A 135 30.27 -5.28 14.65
CA ARG A 135 28.82 -5.47 14.58
C ARG A 135 28.23 -4.62 13.49
N CYS A 136 27.33 -5.20 12.71
CA CYS A 136 26.56 -4.43 11.75
C CYS A 136 25.55 -3.54 12.49
N ILE A 137 25.60 -2.24 12.21
CA ILE A 137 24.63 -1.24 12.71
C ILE A 137 23.46 -1.11 11.73
N ARG A 138 23.75 -1.10 10.44
CA ARG A 138 22.75 -0.89 9.39
C ARG A 138 23.23 -1.42 8.05
N VAL A 139 22.33 -2.02 7.29
CA VAL A 139 22.54 -2.29 5.86
C VAL A 139 21.98 -1.11 5.05
N MET A 140 22.82 -0.52 4.20
CA MET A 140 22.52 0.62 3.34
C MET A 140 22.62 0.22 1.86
N ASP A 141 22.15 1.11 0.99
CA ASP A 141 22.36 1.02 -0.46
C ASP A 141 21.92 -0.33 -1.06
N MET A 142 20.79 -0.86 -0.59
CA MET A 142 20.21 -2.09 -1.16
C MET A 142 19.76 -1.85 -2.60
N GLN A 143 20.49 -2.43 -3.54
CA GLN A 143 20.15 -2.48 -4.95
C GLN A 143 19.68 -3.89 -5.31
N GLU A 144 18.51 -3.98 -5.92
CA GLU A 144 17.95 -5.23 -6.39
C GLU A 144 18.53 -5.56 -7.78
N GLU A 145 19.36 -6.59 -7.88
CA GLU A 145 19.94 -7.04 -9.15
C GLU A 145 19.00 -8.01 -9.88
N VAL A 146 18.37 -8.91 -9.13
CA VAL A 146 17.39 -9.87 -9.64
C VAL A 146 16.13 -9.78 -8.80
N ARG A 147 15.01 -9.45 -9.46
CA ARG A 147 13.70 -9.25 -8.83
C ARG A 147 13.40 -10.33 -7.78
N GLY A 148 13.33 -9.90 -6.52
CA GLY A 148 12.90 -10.69 -5.38
C GLY A 148 13.87 -11.78 -4.94
N ARG A 149 15.11 -11.81 -5.45
CA ARG A 149 16.05 -12.91 -5.17
C ARG A 149 17.45 -12.47 -4.79
N PHE A 150 18.05 -11.52 -5.50
CA PHE A 150 19.41 -11.07 -5.27
C PHE A 150 19.45 -9.57 -5.03
N TRP A 151 20.12 -9.18 -3.94
CA TRP A 151 20.35 -7.79 -3.59
C TRP A 151 21.83 -7.57 -3.28
N GLN A 152 22.37 -6.49 -3.83
CA GLN A 152 23.68 -5.96 -3.47
C GLN A 152 23.47 -4.84 -2.46
N ALA A 153 24.24 -4.82 -1.38
CA ALA A 153 24.09 -3.85 -0.30
C ALA A 153 25.43 -3.54 0.37
N GLN A 154 25.44 -2.56 1.27
CA GLN A 154 26.60 -2.23 2.11
C GLN A 154 26.24 -2.36 3.59
N ALA A 155 26.97 -3.18 4.35
CA ALA A 155 26.85 -3.24 5.80
C ALA A 155 27.75 -2.18 6.44
N LEU A 156 27.15 -1.28 7.21
CA LEU A 156 27.86 -0.32 8.04
C LEU A 156 28.15 -0.96 9.39
N LEU A 157 29.43 -1.07 9.74
CA LEU A 157 29.89 -1.65 11.00
C LEU A 157 30.01 -0.58 12.10
N ASN A 158 30.12 -1.03 13.35
CA ASN A 158 30.34 -0.18 14.53
C ASN A 158 31.64 0.63 14.48
N THR A 159 32.63 0.15 13.74
CA THR A 159 33.89 0.86 13.46
C THR A 159 33.73 1.99 12.43
N GLY A 160 32.57 2.06 11.76
CA GLY A 160 32.32 2.98 10.65
C GLY A 160 32.78 2.44 9.28
N ALA A 161 33.40 1.26 9.25
CA ALA A 161 33.73 0.55 8.02
C ALA A 161 32.46 0.14 7.25
N LYS A 162 32.58 0.13 5.92
CA LYS A 162 31.50 -0.25 5.00
C LYS A 162 31.93 -1.49 4.24
N GLU A 163 31.32 -2.62 4.58
CA GLU A 163 31.58 -3.88 3.90
C GLU A 163 30.51 -4.12 2.82
N PRO A 164 30.91 -4.42 1.57
CA PRO A 164 29.96 -4.85 0.55
C PRO A 164 29.37 -6.20 0.92
N VAL A 165 28.06 -6.37 0.75
CA VAL A 165 27.36 -7.60 1.11
C VAL A 165 26.41 -7.99 0.00
N THR A 166 26.40 -9.27 -0.34
CA THR A 166 25.41 -9.84 -1.27
C THR A 166 24.38 -10.64 -0.48
N ILE A 167 23.10 -10.35 -0.69
CA ILE A 167 21.99 -11.01 -0.01
C ILE A 167 21.22 -11.83 -1.05
N GLU A 168 21.10 -13.14 -0.83
CA GLU A 168 20.21 -14.01 -1.61
C GLU A 168 19.04 -14.46 -0.72
N ARG A 169 17.81 -14.33 -1.21
CA ARG A 169 16.63 -14.95 -0.58
C ARG A 169 16.26 -16.23 -1.32
N ARG A 170 16.32 -17.37 -0.63
CA ARG A 170 15.92 -18.68 -1.16
C ARG A 170 14.71 -19.20 -0.38
N GLY A 171 13.51 -18.85 -0.82
CA GLY A 171 12.28 -19.21 -0.12
C GLY A 171 12.15 -18.46 1.21
N ARG A 172 12.26 -19.19 2.34
CA ARG A 172 12.23 -18.61 3.69
C ARG A 172 13.61 -18.28 4.25
N ASP A 173 14.67 -18.83 3.66
CA ASP A 173 16.03 -18.65 4.15
C ASP A 173 16.70 -17.45 3.46
N ILE A 174 17.46 -16.69 4.23
CA ILE A 174 18.24 -15.53 3.77
C ILE A 174 19.70 -15.92 3.88
N TYR A 175 20.40 -15.91 2.76
CA TYR A 175 21.83 -16.15 2.67
C TYR A 175 22.52 -14.82 2.49
N VAL A 176 23.62 -14.64 3.21
CA VAL A 176 24.43 -13.43 3.20
C VAL A 176 25.85 -13.86 2.87
N VAL A 177 26.43 -13.23 1.85
CA VAL A 177 27.79 -13.49 1.42
C VAL A 177 28.58 -12.19 1.58
N LEU A 178 29.61 -12.27 2.41
CA LEU A 178 30.68 -11.27 2.49
C LEU A 178 31.73 -11.64 1.44
N PRO A 179 32.23 -10.69 0.64
CA PRO A 179 33.39 -10.94 -0.19
C PRO A 179 34.57 -11.25 0.73
N GLU A 180 35.33 -12.29 0.37
CA GLU A 180 36.58 -12.59 1.08
C GLU A 180 37.45 -11.33 1.02
N ALA A 181 37.93 -10.88 2.20
CA ALA A 181 38.87 -9.78 2.29
C ALA A 181 40.07 -10.16 1.42
N GLY A 182 40.21 -9.47 0.28
CA GLY A 182 41.19 -9.84 -0.74
C GLY A 182 42.59 -10.00 -0.15
N GLU A 183 43.22 -11.12 -0.50
CA GLU A 183 44.67 -11.33 -0.40
C GLU A 183 45.45 -10.28 -1.20
#